data_AF-A0A3D5BQ92-F1
#
_entry.id   AF-A0A3D5BQ92-F1
#
_cell.length_a   1.000
_cell.length_b   1.000
_cell.length_c   1.000
_cell.angle_alpha   90.00
_cell.angle_beta   90.00
_cell.angle_gamma   90.00
#
_symmetry.space_group_name_H-M   'P 1'
#
loop_
_entity.id
_entity.type
_entity.pdbx_description
1 polymer ?
#
loop_
_entity_poly.entity_id
_entity_poly.type
_entity_poly.pdbx_seq_one_letter_code
_entity_poly.pdbx_strand_id
1 'polypeptide(L)'
;MKNIRIAALSITALACLTTLFVRIPLPSRGYFNVGDVAVVFGGLVLGFMNPRQGVWWALGACGLGSALADILGGFAVFAPLTFAAKGAEGALA
;
A
#
# COMPACT_ATOMS: atom_id res chain seq x y z
N MET A 1 8.14 -22.95 0.61
CA MET A 1 6.72 -22.55 0.47
C MET A 1 6.62 -21.03 0.30
N LYS A 2 6.79 -20.50 -0.92
CA LYS A 2 6.59 -19.07 -1.20
C LYS A 2 5.21 -18.89 -1.84
N ASN A 3 4.18 -18.63 -1.02
CA ASN A 3 2.83 -18.41 -1.53
C ASN A 3 2.57 -16.89 -1.67
N ILE A 4 2.68 -16.39 -2.90
CA ILE A 4 2.54 -14.97 -3.20
C ILE A 4 1.17 -14.41 -2.82
N ARG A 5 0.13 -15.25 -2.83
CA ARG A 5 -1.24 -14.84 -2.46
C ARG A 5 -1.32 -14.45 -0.99
N ILE A 6 -0.71 -15.25 -0.12
CA ILE A 6 -0.66 -14.98 1.32
C ILE A 6 0.17 -13.72 1.55
N ALA A 7 1.31 -13.59 0.88
CA ALA A 7 2.14 -12.39 0.98
C ALA A 7 1.38 -11.13 0.55
N ALA A 8 0.69 -11.15 -0.59
CA ALA A 8 -0.08 -10.02 -1.10
C ALA A 8 -1.21 -9.61 -0.13
N LEU A 9 -1.91 -10.59 0.45
CA LEU A 9 -2.96 -10.33 1.43
C LEU A 9 -2.39 -9.70 2.71
N SER A 10 -1.25 -10.19 3.19
CA SER A 10 -0.53 -9.61 4.33
C SER A 10 -0.05 -8.18 4.04
N ILE A 11 0.48 -7.91 2.84
CA ILE A 11 0.91 -6.56 2.42
C ILE A 11 -0.29 -5.61 2.32
N THR A 12 -1.43 -6.08 1.81
CA THR A 12 -2.67 -5.29 1.75
C THR A 12 -3.10 -4.86 3.15
N ALA A 13 -3.13 -5.80 4.10
CA ALA A 13 -3.47 -5.51 5.49
C ALA A 13 -2.45 -4.56 6.14
N LEU A 14 -1.16 -4.79 5.92
CA LEU A 14 -0.08 -3.95 6.45
C LEU A 14 -0.19 -2.51 5.94
N ALA A 15 -0.35 -2.30 4.63
CA ALA A 15 -0.50 -0.98 4.03
C ALA A 15 -1.76 -0.29 4.57
N CYS A 16 -2.89 -1.00 4.67
CA CYS A 16 -4.11 -0.44 5.24
C CYS A 16 -3.94 0.02 6.69
N LEU A 17 -3.42 -0.86 7.56
CA LEU A 17 -3.30 -0.59 8.99
C LEU A 17 -2.29 0.53 9.26
N THR A 18 -1.17 0.55 8.56
CA THR A 18 -0.15 1.60 8.72
C THR A 18 -0.65 2.96 8.24
N THR A 19 -1.33 3.04 7.08
CA THR A 19 -1.95 4.29 6.59
C THR A 19 -3.10 4.78 7.48
N LEU A 20 -3.86 3.87 8.10
CA LEU A 20 -4.99 4.22 8.95
C LEU A 20 -4.53 4.74 10.32
N PHE A 21 -3.64 4.00 10.99
CA PHE A 21 -3.32 4.23 12.40
C PHE A 21 -2.07 5.09 12.61
N VAL A 22 -1.09 5.07 11.70
CA VAL A 22 0.20 5.75 11.90
C VAL A 22 0.21 7.06 11.13
N ARG A 23 -0.51 8.05 11.66
CA ARG A 23 -0.57 9.41 11.11
C ARG A 23 0.20 10.36 12.02
N ILE A 24 1.38 10.78 11.57
CA ILE A 24 2.22 11.71 12.33
C ILE A 24 1.84 13.14 11.90
N PRO A 25 1.26 13.98 12.79
CA PRO A 25 0.88 15.34 12.42
C PRO A 25 2.13 16.16 12.12
N LEU A 26 2.08 16.91 11.02
CA LEU A 26 3.13 17.85 10.66
C LEU A 26 2.76 19.25 11.18
N PRO A 27 3.74 20.16 11.38
CA PRO A 27 3.46 21.55 11.71
C PRO A 27 2.76 22.31 10.56
N SER A 28 2.85 21.79 9.34
CA SER A 28 1.97 22.19 8.22
C SER A 28 0.62 21.47 8.33
N ARG A 29 -0.46 22.03 7.77
CA ARG A 29 -1.86 21.53 7.87
C ARG A 29 -2.09 20.16 7.20
N GLY A 30 -1.39 19.12 7.65
CA GLY A 30 -1.43 17.76 7.11
C GLY A 30 -0.73 16.74 8.02
N TYR A 31 -0.59 15.52 7.53
CA TYR A 31 0.05 14.42 8.23
C TYR A 31 1.11 13.76 7.33
N PHE A 32 2.16 13.27 7.95
CA PHE A 32 3.13 12.40 7.30
C PHE A 32 2.55 10.98 7.23
N ASN A 33 2.47 10.42 6.02
CA ASN A 33 1.95 9.07 5.80
C ASN A 33 3.07 8.04 5.93
N VAL A 34 3.18 7.42 7.11
CA VAL A 34 4.18 6.36 7.36
C VAL A 34 3.85 5.09 6.57
N GLY A 35 2.62 4.95 6.08
CA GLY A 35 2.20 3.82 5.24
C GLY A 35 2.98 3.67 3.94
N ASP A 36 3.63 4.73 3.47
CA ASP A 36 4.48 4.71 2.27
C ASP A 36 5.67 3.74 2.43
N VAL A 37 6.18 3.61 3.65
CA VAL A 37 7.21 2.62 3.98
C VAL A 37 6.69 1.20 3.77
N ALA A 38 5.44 0.93 4.15
CA ALA A 38 4.81 -0.37 3.95
C ALA A 38 4.51 -0.66 2.47
N VAL A 39 4.18 0.38 1.69
CA VAL A 39 3.97 0.28 0.24
C VAL A 39 5.25 -0.08 -0.49
N VAL A 40 6.35 0.63 -0.23
CA VAL A 40 7.66 0.35 -0.84
C VAL A 40 8.17 -1.03 -0.41
N PHE A 41 8.05 -1.37 0.88
CA PHE A 41 8.40 -2.70 1.38
C PHE A 41 7.58 -3.79 0.68
N GLY A 42 6.27 -3.59 0.52
CA GLY A 42 5.38 -4.51 -0.17
C GLY A 42 5.76 -4.72 -1.64
N GLY A 43 6.12 -3.64 -2.32
CA GLY A 43 6.64 -3.66 -3.69
C GLY A 43 7.87 -4.53 -3.85
N LEU A 44 8.90 -4.26 -3.05
CA LEU A 44 10.14 -5.04 -3.05
C LEU A 44 9.87 -6.52 -2.74
N VAL A 45 9.11 -6.83 -1.68
CA VAL A 45 8.84 -8.22 -1.28
C VAL A 45 8.10 -9.00 -2.37
N LEU A 46 7.03 -8.42 -2.93
CA LEU A 46 6.20 -9.10 -3.95
C LEU A 46 6.94 -9.18 -5.29
N GLY A 47 7.69 -8.15 -5.67
CA GLY A 47 8.57 -8.12 -6.83
C GLY A 47 9.65 -9.20 -6.79
N PHE A 48 10.42 -9.29 -5.70
CA PHE A 48 11.45 -10.32 -5.53
C PHE A 48 10.88 -11.75 -5.39
N MET A 49 9.65 -11.89 -4.90
CA MET A 49 9.00 -13.21 -4.78
C MET A 49 8.71 -13.83 -6.15
N ASN A 50 8.30 -13.04 -7.13
CA ASN A 50 7.97 -13.51 -8.47
C ASN A 50 8.24 -12.41 -9.51
N PRO A 51 9.34 -12.47 -10.26
CA PRO A 51 9.70 -11.42 -11.22
C PRO A 51 8.67 -11.22 -12.35
N ARG A 52 7.85 -12.23 -12.66
CA ARG A 52 6.86 -12.15 -13.75
C ARG A 52 5.52 -11.56 -13.32
N GLN A 53 5.10 -11.84 -12.09
CA GLN A 53 3.76 -11.47 -11.59
C GLN A 53 3.80 -10.53 -10.39
N GLY A 54 4.94 -10.40 -9.74
CA GLY A 54 5.16 -9.65 -8.50
C GLY A 54 4.77 -8.19 -8.63
N VAL A 55 5.07 -7.58 -9.78
CA VAL A 55 4.69 -6.19 -10.11
C VAL A 55 3.16 -6.01 -10.07
N TRP A 56 2.41 -6.94 -10.66
CA TRP A 56 0.93 -6.89 -10.65
C TRP A 56 0.36 -7.14 -9.25
N TRP A 57 0.96 -8.08 -8.50
CA TRP A 57 0.58 -8.33 -7.11
C TRP A 57 0.89 -7.14 -6.20
N ALA A 58 2.02 -6.46 -6.41
CA ALA A 58 2.40 -5.25 -5.70
C ALA A 58 1.44 -4.10 -6.00
N LEU A 59 1.12 -3.87 -7.29
CA LEU A 59 0.15 -2.87 -7.70
C LEU A 59 -1.19 -3.09 -7.00
N GLY A 60 -1.70 -4.33 -7.06
CA GLY A 60 -2.95 -4.71 -6.41
C GLY A 60 -2.90 -4.54 -4.90
N ALA A 61 -1.92 -5.15 -4.22
CA ALA A 61 -1.86 -5.20 -2.77
C ALA A 61 -1.61 -3.82 -2.14
N CYS A 62 -0.62 -3.07 -2.64
CA CYS A 62 -0.28 -1.75 -2.13
C CYS A 62 -1.39 -0.74 -2.42
N GLY A 63 -1.93 -0.76 -3.64
CA GLY A 63 -3.04 0.10 -4.03
C GLY A 63 -4.31 -0.19 -3.21
N LEU A 64 -4.72 -1.46 -3.10
CA LEU A 64 -5.92 -1.85 -2.34
C LEU A 64 -5.77 -1.51 -0.86
N GLY A 65 -4.62 -1.79 -0.26
CA GLY A 65 -4.40 -1.54 1.17
C GLY A 65 -4.55 -0.05 1.50
N SER A 66 -3.87 0.82 0.76
CA SER A 66 -3.94 2.26 0.99
C SER A 66 -5.30 2.87 0.62
N ALA A 67 -5.94 2.40 -0.47
CA ALA A 67 -7.28 2.88 -0.84
C ALA A 67 -8.35 2.46 0.19
N LEU A 68 -8.22 1.27 0.79
CA LEU A 68 -9.09 0.86 1.91
C LEU A 68 -8.89 1.76 3.12
N ALA A 69 -7.67 2.20 3.42
CA ALA A 69 -7.43 3.15 4.50
C ALA A 69 -8.08 4.52 4.25
N ASP A 70 -8.18 4.98 3.01
CA ASP A 70 -8.91 6.20 2.67
C ASP A 70 -10.43 6.03 2.83
N ILE A 71 -10.98 4.91 2.39
CA ILE A 71 -12.40 4.60 2.55
C ILE A 71 -12.77 4.54 4.04
N LEU A 72 -12.00 3.80 4.83
CA LEU A 72 -12.22 3.64 6.28
C LEU A 72 -11.88 4.91 7.06
N GLY A 73 -10.94 5.71 6.57
CA GLY A 73 -10.45 6.92 7.20
C GLY A 73 -11.27 8.18 6.94
N GLY A 74 -12.37 8.08 6.17
CA GLY A 74 -13.25 9.20 5.84
C GLY A 74 -12.85 10.02 4.60
N PHE A 75 -11.87 9.55 3.84
CA PHE A 75 -11.29 10.19 2.65
C PHE A 75 -11.63 9.45 1.35
N ALA A 76 -12.77 8.75 1.30
CA ALA A 76 -13.16 7.84 0.21
C ALA A 76 -13.09 8.45 -1.20
N VAL A 77 -13.28 9.76 -1.35
CA VAL A 77 -13.14 10.47 -2.63
C VAL A 77 -11.73 10.33 -3.22
N PHE A 78 -10.71 10.23 -2.37
CA PHE A 78 -9.31 10.04 -2.79
C PHE A 78 -8.96 8.58 -3.09
N ALA A 79 -9.79 7.62 -2.68
CA ALA A 79 -9.48 6.19 -2.81
C ALA A 79 -9.12 5.73 -4.24
N PRO A 80 -9.78 6.20 -5.33
CA PRO A 80 -9.37 5.83 -6.69
C PRO A 80 -7.98 6.36 -7.05
N LEU A 81 -7.66 7.59 -6.63
CA LEU A 81 -6.36 8.20 -6.85
C LEU A 81 -5.28 7.49 -6.03
N THR A 82 -5.56 7.19 -4.76
CA THR A 82 -4.66 6.47 -3.85
C THR A 82 -4.39 5.05 -4.36
N PHE A 83 -5.41 4.35 -4.86
CA PHE A 83 -5.22 3.04 -5.48
C PHE A 83 -4.22 3.12 -6.63
N ALA A 84 -4.39 4.08 -7.55
CA ALA A 84 -3.51 4.24 -8.70
C ALA A 84 -2.10 4.67 -8.28
N ALA A 85 -1.98 5.65 -7.39
CA ALA A 85 -0.70 6.21 -6.96
C ALA A 85 0.11 5.22 -6.10
N LYS A 86 -0.50 4.63 -5.06
CA LYS A 86 0.17 3.67 -4.17
C LYS A 86 0.36 2.31 -4.81
N GLY A 87 -0.55 1.92 -5.72
CA GLY A 87 -0.34 0.77 -6.58
C GLY A 87 0.88 0.97 -7.49
N ALA A 88 0.98 2.11 -8.17
CA ALA A 88 2.14 2.40 -9.03
C ALA A 88 3.44 2.50 -8.23
N GLU A 89 3.42 3.14 -7.06
CA GLU A 89 4.57 3.23 -6.14
C GLU A 89 5.07 1.84 -5.74
N GLY A 90 4.18 0.95 -5.30
CA GLY A 90 4.54 -0.43 -4.98
C GLY A 90 4.99 -1.24 -6.21
N ALA A 91 4.43 -0.98 -7.39
CA ALA A 91 4.80 -1.68 -8.61
C ALA A 91 6.19 -1.29 -9.15
N LEU A 92 6.64 -0.06 -8.86
CA LEU A 92 7.88 0.52 -9.37
C LEU A 92 9.02 0.54 -8.33
N ALA A 93 8.74 0.18 -7.07
CA ALA A 93 9.71 0.03 -5.99
C ALA A 93 10.68 -1.14 -6.24
#